data_AF-A0A6J8ETL4-F1
#
_entry.id   AF-A0A6J8ETL4-F1
#
_cell.length_a   1.000
_cell.length_b   1.000
_cell.length_c   1.000
_cell.angle_alpha   90.00
_cell.angle_beta   90.00
_cell.angle_gamma   90.00
#
_symmetry.space_group_name_H-M   'P 1'
#
loop_
_entity.id
_entity.type
_entity.pdbx_description
1 polymer ?
#
loop_
_entity_poly.entity_id
_entity_poly.type
_entity_poly.pdbx_seq_one_letter_code
_entity_poly.pdbx_strand_id
1 'polypeptide(L)'
;MSDSTALCGLCIRRHLSKPSTVWCIDCYEGLCLDCKEHHSLLKATRNHNIISINEYQKLSRNVLEITQYCTKHDEIFQTFCKKHDCPCCRKCIIEAHNNCKDLIAIEDCIKDVKSSARFIELEEMLNEMAENIKKIRLNRQENLASLKKERKRIEQDIDQMRIQINNHLDKLQANVIQDLYAKEANEIKKIQDVLESLDEKQRKINDCQNDLVNIKKYASDVRLLLFLKQIENGMVKNEEFVQSMIDSEGLYQAVLVLKATIDTEKRHCQYAIHRKSRRVVLSKPSRYHEKERKASAYVGKQCAH
;
A
#
# COMPACT_ATOMS: atom_id res chain seq x y z
N MET A 1 -1.81 -10.48 48.93
CA MET A 1 -1.15 -9.49 49.80
C MET A 1 -2.23 -8.92 50.69
N SER A 2 -2.35 -9.51 51.87
CA SER A 2 -3.53 -9.49 52.74
C SER A 2 -3.35 -8.52 53.90
N ASP A 3 -4.26 -7.54 54.00
CA ASP A 3 -4.69 -6.74 55.16
C ASP A 3 -3.68 -5.99 56.07
N SER A 4 -2.38 -6.24 56.01
CA SER A 4 -1.42 -5.65 56.97
C SER A 4 -1.12 -4.17 56.76
N THR A 5 -1.45 -3.60 55.60
CA THR A 5 -1.30 -2.15 55.34
C THR A 5 -2.53 -1.33 55.73
N ALA A 6 -3.68 -1.99 55.93
CA ALA A 6 -4.96 -1.32 56.19
C ALA A 6 -5.14 -0.97 57.68
N LEU A 7 -4.53 -1.75 58.56
CA LEU A 7 -4.70 -1.66 60.01
C LEU A 7 -3.36 -1.39 60.70
N CYS A 8 -3.43 -0.68 61.83
CA CYS A 8 -2.26 -0.34 62.62
C CYS A 8 -1.70 -1.59 63.31
N GLY A 9 -0.48 -1.98 62.95
CA GLY A 9 0.14 -3.20 63.45
C GLY A 9 0.33 -3.20 64.96
N LEU A 10 0.67 -2.05 65.56
CA LEU A 10 0.76 -1.88 67.01
C LEU A 10 -0.61 -1.97 67.71
N CYS A 11 -1.68 -1.47 67.07
CA CYS A 11 -3.03 -1.59 67.62
C CYS A 11 -3.53 -3.03 67.54
N ILE A 12 -3.24 -3.74 66.45
CA ILE A 12 -3.59 -5.17 66.32
C ILE A 12 -2.97 -5.99 67.46
N ARG A 13 -1.69 -5.74 67.79
CA ARG A 13 -1.02 -6.39 68.94
C ARG A 13 -1.65 -6.07 70.29
N ARG A 14 -2.38 -4.96 70.39
CA ARG A 14 -3.17 -4.55 71.57
C ARG A 14 -4.64 -4.98 71.47
N HIS A 15 -5.00 -5.85 70.53
CA HIS A 15 -6.37 -6.28 70.24
C HIS A 15 -7.32 -5.13 69.85
N LEU A 16 -6.79 -4.07 69.24
CA LEU A 16 -7.53 -2.91 68.75
C LEU A 16 -7.46 -2.86 67.22
N SER A 17 -8.61 -2.67 66.55
CA SER A 17 -8.67 -2.46 65.10
C SER A 17 -8.75 -0.96 64.80
N LYS A 18 -7.59 -0.33 64.59
CA LYS A 18 -7.50 1.06 64.12
C LYS A 18 -6.91 1.08 62.71
N PRO A 19 -7.45 1.89 61.79
CA PRO A 19 -6.87 2.01 60.45
C PRO A 19 -5.48 2.65 60.54
N SER A 20 -4.56 2.16 59.72
CA SER A 20 -3.28 2.84 59.54
C SER A 20 -3.52 4.12 58.72
N THR A 21 -2.75 5.17 59.01
CA THR A 21 -2.73 6.41 58.22
C THR A 21 -1.38 6.60 57.54
N VAL A 22 -0.32 6.03 58.12
CA VAL A 22 1.05 6.09 57.61
C VAL A 22 1.69 4.71 57.61
N TRP A 23 2.72 4.54 56.78
CA TRP A 23 3.57 3.37 56.72
C TRP A 23 4.99 3.75 57.14
N CYS A 24 5.55 3.03 58.10
CA CYS A 24 6.97 3.18 58.47
C CYS A 24 7.80 2.20 57.64
N ILE A 25 8.70 2.73 56.81
CA ILE A 25 9.53 1.92 55.89
C ILE A 25 10.52 1.06 56.68
N ASP A 26 11.11 1.60 57.73
CA ASP A 26 12.15 0.91 58.50
C ASP A 26 11.57 -0.18 59.42
N CYS A 27 10.33 -0.01 59.88
CA CYS A 27 9.64 -1.01 60.70
C CYS A 27 8.80 -1.99 59.87
N TYR A 28 8.64 -1.75 58.57
CA TYR A 28 7.76 -2.51 57.68
C TYR A 28 6.34 -2.71 58.27
N GLU A 29 5.79 -1.67 58.90
CA GLU A 29 4.52 -1.75 59.63
C GLU A 29 3.67 -0.47 59.43
N GLY A 30 2.34 -0.65 59.34
CA GLY A 30 1.38 0.44 59.28
C GLY A 30 1.06 0.99 60.66
N LEU A 31 0.93 2.31 60.79
CA LEU A 31 0.65 3.02 62.04
C LEU A 31 -0.58 3.92 61.91
N CYS A 32 -1.46 3.92 62.93
CA CYS A 32 -2.50 4.93 63.08
C CYS A 32 -1.93 6.26 63.60
N LEU A 33 -2.73 7.32 63.67
CA LEU A 33 -2.28 8.65 64.13
C LEU A 33 -1.64 8.62 65.52
N ASP A 34 -2.32 8.01 66.50
CA ASP A 34 -1.80 7.92 67.87
C ASP A 34 -0.47 7.17 67.92
N CYS A 35 -0.39 6.04 67.21
CA CYS A 35 0.83 5.23 67.17
C CYS A 35 1.97 5.95 66.45
N LYS A 36 1.68 6.70 65.39
CA LYS A 36 2.67 7.55 64.70
C LYS A 36 3.26 8.58 65.66
N GLU A 37 2.44 9.30 66.42
CA GLU A 37 2.93 10.32 67.34
C GLU A 37 3.88 9.72 68.39
N HIS A 38 3.49 8.61 68.99
CA HIS A 38 4.35 7.90 69.94
C HIS A 38 5.62 7.38 69.26
N HIS A 39 5.51 6.85 68.04
CA HIS A 39 6.65 6.37 67.24
C HIS A 39 7.65 7.49 66.95
N SER A 40 7.18 8.71 66.72
CA SER A 40 8.04 9.87 66.48
C SER A 40 8.66 10.46 67.76
N LEU A 41 8.10 10.19 68.94
CA LEU A 41 8.63 10.66 70.24
C LEU A 41 9.71 9.73 70.82
N LEU A 42 9.68 8.44 70.48
CA LEU A 42 10.62 7.46 71.00
C LEU A 42 12.01 7.64 70.38
N LYS A 43 13.05 7.64 71.22
CA LYS A 43 14.45 7.78 70.78
C LYS A 43 14.85 6.76 69.70
N ALA A 44 14.31 5.54 69.77
CA ALA A 44 14.62 4.46 68.85
C ALA A 44 14.02 4.66 67.44
N THR A 45 12.85 5.29 67.34
CA THR A 45 12.04 5.31 66.11
C THR A 45 11.79 6.73 65.56
N ARG A 46 12.20 7.77 66.29
CA ARG A 46 12.00 9.19 65.91
C ARG A 46 12.60 9.60 64.56
N ASN A 47 13.61 8.86 64.10
CA ASN A 47 14.31 9.13 62.83
C ASN A 47 13.89 8.18 61.70
N HIS A 48 12.88 7.33 61.92
CA HIS A 48 12.42 6.42 60.88
C HIS A 48 11.72 7.19 59.74
N ASN A 49 11.86 6.67 58.53
CA ASN A 49 11.20 7.17 57.35
C ASN A 49 9.74 6.71 57.33
N ILE A 50 8.83 7.69 57.37
CA ILE A 50 7.39 7.48 57.43
C ILE A 50 6.76 8.17 56.23
N ILE A 51 5.97 7.42 55.46
CA ILE A 51 5.22 7.94 54.31
C ILE A 51 3.72 7.70 54.50
N SER A 52 2.88 8.48 53.83
CA SER A 52 1.43 8.23 53.89
C SER A 52 1.09 6.91 53.20
N ILE A 53 -0.02 6.28 53.59
CA ILE A 53 -0.47 5.04 52.92
C ILE A 53 -0.79 5.27 51.45
N ASN A 54 -1.31 6.45 51.10
CA ASN A 54 -1.58 6.81 49.71
C ASN A 54 -0.28 6.86 48.88
N GLU A 55 0.81 7.40 49.44
CA GLU A 55 2.11 7.38 48.78
C GLU A 55 2.72 5.98 48.73
N TYR A 56 2.62 5.20 49.81
CA TYR A 56 3.07 3.81 49.84
C TYR A 56 2.38 2.96 48.76
N GLN A 57 1.07 3.14 48.57
CA GLN A 57 0.30 2.44 47.53
C GLN A 57 0.70 2.81 46.10
N LYS A 58 1.34 3.96 45.88
CA LYS A 58 1.86 4.39 44.57
C LYS A 58 3.22 3.78 44.25
N LEU A 59 3.94 3.22 45.24
CA LEU A 59 5.23 2.60 45.00
C LEU A 59 5.06 1.31 44.19
N SER A 60 5.91 1.13 43.18
CA SER A 60 5.91 -0.08 42.38
C SER A 60 6.44 -1.27 43.19
N ARG A 61 6.03 -2.49 42.82
CA ARG A 61 6.52 -3.72 43.46
C ARG A 61 8.05 -3.80 43.46
N ASN A 62 8.67 -3.39 42.35
CA ASN A 62 10.13 -3.39 42.22
C ASN A 62 10.82 -2.49 43.25
N VAL A 63 10.18 -1.41 43.68
CA VAL A 63 10.71 -0.54 44.75
C VAL A 63 10.49 -1.16 46.12
N LEU A 64 9.33 -1.79 46.34
CA LEU A 64 8.98 -2.45 47.62
C LEU A 64 9.79 -3.71 47.90
N GLU A 65 10.29 -4.39 46.87
CA GLU A 65 11.14 -5.57 46.98
C GLU A 65 12.62 -5.23 47.30
N ILE A 66 13.00 -3.95 47.29
CA ILE A 66 14.34 -3.51 47.68
C ILE A 66 14.48 -3.64 49.20
N THR A 67 15.32 -4.58 49.64
CA THR A 67 15.56 -4.85 51.07
C THR A 67 16.78 -4.08 51.59
N GLN A 68 16.71 -3.62 52.84
CA GLN A 68 17.81 -2.94 53.53
C GLN A 68 18.67 -3.89 54.39
N TYR A 69 18.36 -5.19 54.38
CA TYR A 69 19.03 -6.20 55.19
C TYR A 69 19.53 -7.36 54.33
N CYS A 70 20.58 -8.01 54.82
CA CYS A 70 21.17 -9.19 54.22
C CYS A 70 20.25 -10.38 54.43
N THR A 71 19.70 -10.93 53.35
CA THR A 71 18.82 -12.12 53.40
C THR A 71 19.51 -13.38 53.88
N LYS A 72 20.84 -13.47 53.81
CA LYS A 72 21.61 -14.64 54.27
C LYS A 72 21.81 -14.66 55.78
N HIS A 73 21.97 -13.48 56.39
CA HIS A 73 22.40 -13.34 57.78
C HIS A 73 21.38 -12.59 58.65
N ASP A 74 20.29 -12.11 58.06
CA ASP A 74 19.23 -11.33 58.69
C ASP A 74 19.76 -10.10 59.46
N GLU A 75 20.75 -9.44 58.87
CA GLU A 75 21.45 -8.27 59.44
C GLU A 75 21.37 -7.08 58.48
N ILE A 76 21.13 -5.88 59.02
CA ILE A 76 21.11 -4.64 58.24
C ILE A 76 22.45 -4.45 57.53
N PHE A 77 22.39 -4.00 56.28
CA PHE A 77 23.60 -3.65 55.55
C PHE A 77 24.28 -2.43 56.18
N GLN A 78 25.59 -2.51 56.40
CA GLN A 78 26.37 -1.43 57.03
C GLN A 78 27.53 -0.95 56.15
N THR A 79 27.98 -1.78 55.21
CA THR A 79 29.11 -1.46 54.33
C THR A 79 28.76 -1.74 52.88
N PHE A 80 29.34 -0.98 51.96
CA PHE A 80 29.27 -1.22 50.54
C PHE A 80 30.64 -1.66 50.04
N CYS A 81 30.69 -2.80 49.37
CA CYS A 81 31.90 -3.30 48.75
C CYS A 81 32.02 -2.76 47.33
N LYS A 82 32.91 -1.78 47.09
CA LYS A 82 33.10 -1.22 45.74
C LYS A 82 33.61 -2.24 44.73
N LYS A 83 34.43 -3.20 45.16
CA LYS A 83 35.00 -4.23 44.28
C LYS A 83 33.91 -5.14 43.67
N HIS A 84 32.88 -5.45 44.45
CA HIS A 84 31.79 -6.35 44.05
C HIS A 84 30.46 -5.63 43.79
N ASP A 85 30.45 -4.30 43.94
CA ASP A 85 29.31 -3.41 43.74
C ASP A 85 28.05 -3.86 44.49
N CYS A 86 28.20 -4.22 45.78
CA CYS A 86 27.11 -4.74 46.58
C CYS A 86 27.13 -4.31 48.07
N PRO A 87 25.96 -4.18 48.71
CA PRO A 87 25.87 -3.92 50.14
C PRO A 87 26.17 -5.20 50.96
N CYS A 88 26.80 -5.02 52.11
CA CYS A 88 27.35 -6.06 52.97
C CYS A 88 27.01 -5.80 54.45
N CYS A 89 26.53 -6.84 55.16
CA CYS A 89 26.44 -6.85 56.62
C CYS A 89 27.80 -7.24 57.24
N ARG A 90 27.91 -7.21 58.57
CA ARG A 90 29.18 -7.52 59.27
C ARG A 90 29.70 -8.93 58.97
N LYS A 91 28.80 -9.92 58.92
CA LYS A 91 29.16 -11.31 58.59
C LYS A 91 29.64 -11.47 57.15
N CYS A 92 28.99 -10.80 56.19
CA CYS A 92 29.45 -10.79 54.79
C CYS A 92 30.91 -10.30 54.66
N ILE A 93 31.30 -9.29 55.45
CA ILE A 93 32.67 -8.78 55.44
C ILE A 93 33.66 -9.85 55.85
N ILE A 94 33.36 -10.62 56.89
CA ILE A 94 34.27 -11.64 57.44
C ILE A 94 34.31 -12.90 56.55
N GLU A 95 33.15 -13.32 56.04
CA GLU A 95 33.02 -14.60 55.31
C GLU A 95 33.41 -14.50 53.84
N ALA A 96 33.01 -13.43 53.15
CA ALA A 96 33.08 -13.35 51.69
C ALA A 96 33.88 -12.14 51.19
N HIS A 97 34.00 -11.08 51.99
CA HIS A 97 34.66 -9.84 51.59
C HIS A 97 35.92 -9.52 52.42
N ASN A 98 36.51 -10.52 53.10
CA ASN A 98 37.63 -10.32 54.03
C ASN A 98 38.91 -9.79 53.37
N ASN A 99 39.09 -10.07 52.08
CA ASN A 99 40.21 -9.61 51.27
C ASN A 99 39.86 -8.37 50.42
N CYS A 100 38.67 -7.80 50.57
CA CYS A 100 38.28 -6.56 49.87
C CYS A 100 38.84 -5.35 50.61
N LYS A 101 39.60 -4.51 49.91
CA LYS A 101 40.22 -3.31 50.49
C LYS A 101 39.33 -2.07 50.39
N ASP A 102 38.43 -2.03 49.41
CA ASP A 102 37.56 -0.89 49.13
C ASP A 102 36.15 -1.10 49.72
N LEU A 103 36.10 -1.14 51.06
CA LEU A 103 34.85 -1.18 51.83
C LEU A 103 34.53 0.22 52.33
N ILE A 104 33.30 0.69 52.11
CA ILE A 104 32.86 2.03 52.52
C ILE A 104 31.62 1.90 53.39
N ALA A 105 31.49 2.74 54.41
CA ALA A 105 30.28 2.79 55.21
C ALA A 105 29.08 3.19 54.34
N ILE A 106 27.94 2.50 54.49
CA ILE A 106 26.75 2.81 53.69
C ILE A 106 26.27 4.23 53.96
N GLU A 107 26.44 4.74 55.18
CA GLU A 107 26.12 6.10 55.57
C GLU A 107 26.88 7.14 54.72
N ASP A 108 28.10 6.82 54.30
CA ASP A 108 28.88 7.69 53.41
C ASP A 108 28.48 7.52 51.94
N CYS A 109 27.99 6.34 51.56
CA CYS A 109 27.44 6.09 50.22
C CYS A 109 26.08 6.74 49.99
N ILE A 110 25.25 6.87 51.02
CA ILE A 110 23.87 7.41 50.90
C ILE A 110 23.78 8.93 51.01
N LYS A 111 24.85 9.59 51.49
CA LYS A 111 24.91 11.06 51.54
C LYS A 111 24.70 11.62 50.15
N ASP A 112 23.71 12.50 50.03
CA ASP A 112 23.39 13.23 48.80
C ASP A 112 23.10 12.35 47.57
N VAL A 113 22.76 11.06 47.72
CA VAL A 113 22.47 10.17 46.58
C VAL A 113 21.38 10.72 45.67
N LYS A 114 20.33 11.30 46.26
CA LYS A 114 19.22 11.93 45.54
C LYS A 114 19.65 13.17 44.74
N SER A 115 20.72 13.82 45.15
CA SER A 115 21.32 14.99 44.48
C SER A 115 22.66 14.64 43.81
N SER A 116 22.99 13.35 43.69
CA SER A 116 24.23 12.93 43.06
C SER A 116 24.15 13.17 41.55
N ALA A 117 25.26 13.62 40.96
CA ALA A 117 25.35 13.85 39.52
C ALA A 117 24.90 12.61 38.73
N ARG A 118 25.26 11.41 39.20
CA ARG A 118 24.87 10.15 38.58
C ARG A 118 23.36 9.90 38.61
N PHE A 119 22.67 10.27 39.68
CA PHE A 119 21.21 10.14 39.74
C PHE A 119 20.55 11.07 38.72
N ILE A 120 21.00 12.33 38.67
CA ILE A 120 20.50 13.35 37.73
C ILE A 120 20.75 12.91 36.29
N GLU A 121 21.97 12.45 35.97
CA GLU A 121 22.33 11.92 34.64
C GLU A 121 21.42 10.76 34.23
N LEU A 122 21.20 9.78 35.12
CA LEU A 122 20.33 8.64 34.82
C LEU A 122 18.87 9.07 34.63
N GLU A 123 18.37 10.02 35.43
CA GLU A 123 17.03 10.57 35.29
C GLU A 123 16.87 11.30 33.94
N GLU A 124 17.83 12.14 33.57
CA GLU A 124 17.85 12.84 32.27
C GLU A 124 17.90 11.85 31.10
N MET A 125 18.79 10.85 31.15
CA MET A 125 18.88 9.81 30.12
C MET A 125 17.58 9.04 29.96
N LEU A 126 16.93 8.64 31.06
CA LEU A 126 15.66 7.92 31.02
C LEU A 126 14.54 8.77 30.43
N ASN A 127 14.49 10.05 30.79
CA ASN A 127 13.53 11.00 30.23
C ASN A 127 13.75 11.21 28.73
N GLU A 128 15.00 11.36 28.30
CA GLU A 128 15.35 11.51 26.88
C GLU A 128 14.97 10.25 26.08
N MET A 129 15.29 9.06 26.60
CA MET A 129 14.90 7.79 25.98
C MET A 129 13.37 7.68 25.83
N ALA A 130 12.61 8.06 26.86
CA ALA A 130 11.15 8.04 26.80
C ALA A 130 10.61 8.99 25.71
N GLU A 131 11.14 10.20 25.58
CA GLU A 131 10.76 11.14 24.54
C GLU A 131 11.15 10.68 23.14
N ASN A 132 12.35 10.10 22.99
CA ASN A 132 12.81 9.55 21.72
C ASN A 132 11.92 8.38 21.27
N ILE A 133 11.49 7.50 22.18
CA ILE A 133 10.53 6.43 21.88
C ILE A 133 9.19 7.02 21.39
N LYS A 134 8.68 8.09 22.03
CA LYS A 134 7.45 8.76 21.58
C LYS A 134 7.60 9.30 20.16
N LYS A 135 8.71 9.98 19.85
CA LYS A 135 9.01 10.52 18.50
C LYS A 135 9.10 9.42 17.46
N ILE A 136 9.83 8.34 17.75
CA ILE A 136 9.95 7.17 16.85
C ILE A 136 8.57 6.58 16.59
N ARG A 137 7.75 6.41 17.63
CA ARG A 137 6.38 5.87 17.49
C ARG A 137 5.52 6.73 16.56
N LEU A 138 5.53 8.05 16.74
CA LEU A 138 4.79 8.98 15.87
C LEU A 138 5.27 8.87 14.41
N ASN A 139 6.58 8.91 14.18
CA ASN A 139 7.13 8.77 12.84
C ASN A 139 6.73 7.43 12.17
N ARG A 140 6.74 6.32 12.93
CA ARG A 140 6.31 5.02 12.40
C ARG A 140 4.82 4.98 12.08
N GLN A 141 3.97 5.64 12.86
CA GLN A 141 2.55 5.77 12.57
C GLN A 141 2.30 6.57 11.28
N GLU A 142 3.03 7.67 11.08
CA GLU A 142 2.97 8.46 9.85
C GLU A 142 3.45 7.65 8.64
N ASN A 143 4.54 6.91 8.77
CA ASN A 143 5.04 6.03 7.70
C ASN A 143 4.00 4.97 7.30
N LEU A 144 3.33 4.35 8.28
CA LEU A 144 2.25 3.38 8.00
C LEU A 144 1.07 4.03 7.27
N ALA A 145 0.68 5.25 7.64
CA ALA A 145 -0.38 5.98 6.95
C ALA A 145 0.03 6.34 5.52
N SER A 146 1.27 6.79 5.33
CA SER A 146 1.85 7.10 4.02
C SER A 146 1.90 5.88 3.10
N LEU A 147 2.36 4.73 3.61
CA LEU A 147 2.37 3.46 2.86
C LEU A 147 0.97 3.05 2.40
N LYS A 148 -0.03 3.15 3.29
CA LYS A 148 -1.44 2.86 2.92
C LYS A 148 -1.96 3.82 1.84
N LYS A 149 -1.59 5.10 1.91
CA LYS A 149 -1.97 6.10 0.91
C LYS A 149 -1.32 5.81 -0.44
N GLU A 150 -0.04 5.45 -0.45
CA GLU A 150 0.69 5.14 -1.67
C GLU A 150 0.18 3.85 -2.32
N ARG A 151 -0.15 2.82 -1.53
CA ARG A 151 -0.83 1.62 -2.04
C ARG A 151 -2.12 1.98 -2.78
N LYS A 152 -2.99 2.80 -2.15
CA LYS A 152 -4.24 3.24 -2.79
C LYS A 152 -4.01 4.05 -4.06
N ARG A 153 -2.97 4.90 -4.09
CA ARG A 153 -2.59 5.65 -5.29
C ARG A 153 -2.19 4.68 -6.42
N ILE A 154 -1.33 3.70 -6.12
CA ILE A 154 -0.91 2.69 -7.10
C ILE A 154 -2.09 1.86 -7.60
N GLU A 155 -3.02 1.46 -6.71
CA GLU A 155 -4.26 0.77 -7.10
C GLU A 155 -5.08 1.62 -8.08
N GLN A 156 -5.27 2.91 -7.79
CA GLN A 156 -5.96 3.84 -8.68
C GLN A 156 -5.25 4.05 -10.02
N ASP A 157 -3.91 4.14 -10.01
CA ASP A 157 -3.12 4.28 -11.24
C ASP A 157 -3.26 3.04 -12.13
N ILE A 158 -3.30 1.84 -11.54
CA ILE A 158 -3.54 0.58 -12.26
C ILE A 158 -4.93 0.59 -12.92
N ASP A 159 -5.96 0.97 -12.18
CA ASP A 159 -7.33 1.04 -12.70
C ASP A 159 -7.45 2.08 -13.82
N GLN A 160 -6.87 3.26 -13.65
CA GLN A 160 -6.83 4.30 -14.67
C GLN A 160 -6.09 3.84 -15.93
N MET A 161 -4.93 3.20 -15.78
CA MET A 161 -4.21 2.63 -16.92
C MET A 161 -5.06 1.59 -17.66
N ARG A 162 -5.79 0.74 -16.93
CA ARG A 162 -6.69 -0.26 -17.53
C ARG A 162 -7.81 0.40 -18.34
N ILE A 163 -8.45 1.43 -17.77
CA ILE A 163 -9.49 2.20 -18.47
C ILE A 163 -8.93 2.86 -19.74
N GLN A 164 -7.74 3.47 -19.66
CA GLN A 164 -7.10 4.08 -20.83
C GLN A 164 -6.78 3.06 -21.94
N ILE A 165 -6.31 1.87 -21.58
CA ILE A 165 -6.05 0.78 -22.53
C ILE A 165 -7.35 0.36 -23.21
N ASN A 166 -8.41 0.10 -22.44
CA ASN A 166 -9.71 -0.32 -22.98
C ASN A 166 -10.28 0.74 -23.93
N ASN A 167 -10.31 2.01 -23.50
CA ASN A 167 -10.79 3.12 -24.34
C ASN A 167 -10.00 3.25 -25.66
N HIS A 168 -8.70 2.93 -25.63
CA HIS A 168 -7.89 2.94 -26.84
C HIS A 168 -8.21 1.76 -27.77
N LEU A 169 -8.47 0.57 -27.21
CA LEU A 169 -8.90 -0.60 -27.97
C LEU A 169 -10.28 -0.36 -28.60
N ASP A 170 -11.23 0.21 -27.85
CA ASP A 170 -12.56 0.56 -28.35
C ASP A 170 -12.49 1.53 -29.53
N LYS A 171 -11.63 2.56 -29.44
CA LYS A 171 -11.39 3.50 -30.55
C LYS A 171 -10.78 2.82 -31.77
N LEU A 172 -9.80 1.93 -31.58
CA LEU A 172 -9.21 1.19 -32.70
C LEU A 172 -10.24 0.29 -33.38
N GLN A 173 -11.08 -0.41 -32.59
CA GLN A 173 -12.16 -1.24 -33.11
C GLN A 173 -13.17 -0.40 -33.90
N ALA A 174 -13.63 0.73 -33.35
CA ALA A 174 -14.58 1.61 -34.01
C ALA A 174 -14.05 2.12 -35.36
N ASN A 175 -12.77 2.52 -35.42
CA ASN A 175 -12.14 2.98 -36.66
C ASN A 175 -12.10 1.88 -37.72
N VAL A 176 -11.65 0.67 -37.37
CA VAL A 176 -11.57 -0.45 -38.32
C VAL A 176 -12.95 -0.86 -38.84
N ILE A 177 -13.97 -0.84 -37.98
CA ILE A 177 -15.36 -1.11 -38.39
C ILE A 177 -15.88 -0.02 -39.32
N GLN A 178 -15.60 1.25 -39.02
CA GLN A 178 -16.01 2.37 -39.86
C GLN A 178 -15.35 2.30 -41.24
N ASP A 179 -14.06 1.97 -41.30
CA ASP A 179 -13.34 1.80 -42.57
C ASP A 179 -13.90 0.64 -43.39
N LEU A 180 -14.31 -0.46 -42.74
CA LEU A 180 -14.96 -1.59 -43.40
C LEU A 180 -16.28 -1.17 -44.04
N TYR A 181 -17.15 -0.46 -43.30
CA TYR A 181 -18.43 0.04 -43.83
C TYR A 181 -18.24 1.02 -44.99
N ALA A 182 -17.23 1.89 -44.92
CA ALA A 182 -16.92 2.81 -46.01
C ALA A 182 -16.51 2.07 -47.29
N LYS A 183 -15.71 1.00 -47.16
CA LYS A 183 -15.33 0.16 -48.31
C LYS A 183 -16.51 -0.61 -48.87
N GLU A 184 -17.35 -1.21 -48.02
CA GLU A 184 -18.57 -1.89 -48.44
C GLU A 184 -19.50 -0.96 -49.22
N ALA A 185 -19.77 0.24 -48.69
CA ALA A 185 -20.61 1.24 -49.35
C ALA A 185 -20.08 1.64 -50.73
N ASN A 186 -18.76 1.77 -50.87
CA ASN A 186 -18.13 2.08 -52.15
C ASN A 186 -18.30 0.96 -53.19
N GLU A 187 -18.16 -0.31 -52.79
CA GLU A 187 -18.38 -1.43 -53.70
C GLU A 187 -19.86 -1.61 -54.06
N ILE A 188 -20.78 -1.40 -53.11
CA ILE A 188 -22.22 -1.39 -53.38
C ILE A 188 -22.55 -0.34 -54.46
N LYS A 189 -21.99 0.86 -54.34
CA LYS A 189 -22.22 1.93 -55.30
C LYS A 189 -21.75 1.54 -56.71
N LYS A 190 -20.56 0.96 -56.85
CA LYS A 190 -20.07 0.49 -58.15
C LYS A 190 -20.98 -0.57 -58.78
N ILE A 191 -21.50 -1.49 -57.97
CA ILE A 191 -22.45 -2.50 -58.44
C ILE A 191 -23.75 -1.84 -58.90
N GLN A 192 -24.26 -0.86 -58.16
CA GLN A 192 -25.44 -0.09 -58.54
C GLN A 192 -25.24 0.64 -59.87
N ASP A 193 -24.10 1.31 -60.07
CA ASP A 193 -23.78 2.00 -61.33
C ASP A 193 -23.77 1.04 -62.53
N VAL A 194 -23.26 -0.20 -62.34
CA VAL A 194 -23.29 -1.25 -63.37
C VAL A 194 -24.72 -1.71 -63.67
N LEU A 195 -25.53 -1.93 -62.62
CA LEU A 195 -26.94 -2.32 -62.78
C LEU A 195 -27.73 -1.26 -63.56
N GLU A 196 -27.54 0.03 -63.24
CA GLU A 196 -28.18 1.13 -63.97
C GLU A 196 -27.78 1.15 -65.45
N SER A 197 -26.51 0.91 -65.76
CA SER A 197 -26.01 0.82 -67.14
C SER A 197 -26.63 -0.36 -67.90
N LEU A 198 -26.76 -1.53 -67.24
CA LEU A 198 -27.42 -2.71 -67.81
C LEU A 198 -28.90 -2.44 -68.08
N ASP A 199 -29.61 -1.83 -67.13
CA ASP A 199 -31.02 -1.48 -67.29
C ASP A 199 -31.24 -0.50 -68.45
N GLU A 200 -30.37 0.49 -68.61
CA GLU A 200 -30.44 1.43 -69.72
C GLU A 200 -30.22 0.74 -71.08
N LYS A 201 -29.26 -0.17 -71.15
CA LYS A 201 -28.99 -0.97 -72.35
C LYS A 201 -30.13 -1.93 -72.68
N GLN A 202 -30.69 -2.60 -71.67
CA GLN A 202 -31.85 -3.47 -71.83
C GLN A 202 -33.05 -2.71 -72.37
N ARG A 203 -33.35 -1.51 -71.85
CA ARG A 203 -34.41 -0.64 -72.37
C ARG A 203 -34.22 -0.34 -73.86
N LYS A 204 -33.03 0.12 -74.26
CA LYS A 204 -32.73 0.42 -75.67
C LYS A 204 -32.88 -0.79 -76.59
N ILE A 205 -32.48 -1.98 -76.13
CA ILE A 205 -32.65 -3.23 -76.89
C ILE A 205 -34.13 -3.58 -77.03
N ASN A 206 -34.91 -3.49 -75.94
CA ASN A 206 -36.35 -3.77 -75.97
C ASN A 206 -37.11 -2.78 -76.88
N ASP A 207 -36.76 -1.50 -76.83
CA ASP A 207 -37.34 -0.48 -77.72
C ASP A 207 -37.05 -0.82 -79.19
N CYS A 208 -35.80 -1.20 -79.49
CA CYS A 208 -35.39 -1.61 -80.83
C CYS A 208 -36.11 -2.88 -81.31
N GLN A 209 -36.37 -3.85 -80.42
CA GLN A 209 -37.19 -5.02 -80.71
C GLN A 209 -38.64 -4.64 -81.05
N ASN A 210 -39.23 -3.73 -80.27
CA ASN A 210 -40.59 -3.24 -80.51
C ASN A 210 -40.69 -2.50 -81.85
N ASP A 211 -39.72 -1.63 -82.15
CA ASP A 211 -39.65 -0.92 -83.42
C ASP A 211 -39.52 -1.86 -84.62
N LEU A 212 -38.72 -2.93 -84.49
CA LEU A 212 -38.58 -3.95 -85.55
C LEU A 212 -39.91 -4.65 -85.83
N VAL A 213 -40.68 -4.98 -84.79
CA VAL A 213 -42.04 -5.56 -84.94
C VAL A 213 -42.98 -4.57 -85.63
N ASN A 214 -42.91 -3.28 -85.27
CA ASN A 214 -43.78 -2.25 -85.83
C ASN A 214 -43.45 -1.95 -87.30
N ILE A 215 -42.17 -1.77 -87.64
CA ILE A 215 -41.71 -1.50 -89.01
C ILE A 215 -42.05 -2.67 -89.93
N LYS A 216 -41.89 -3.92 -89.47
CA LYS A 216 -42.30 -5.12 -90.22
C LYS A 216 -43.80 -5.12 -90.56
N LYS A 217 -44.65 -4.55 -89.71
CA LYS A 217 -46.11 -4.53 -89.91
C LYS A 217 -46.59 -3.36 -90.77
N TYR A 218 -45.95 -2.19 -90.66
CA TYR A 218 -46.53 -0.93 -91.15
C TYR A 218 -45.65 -0.15 -92.14
N ALA A 219 -44.37 -0.48 -92.31
CA ALA A 219 -43.44 0.30 -93.14
C ALA A 219 -43.27 -0.28 -94.56
N SER A 220 -42.78 0.55 -95.48
CA SER A 220 -42.39 0.12 -96.83
C SER A 220 -41.06 -0.65 -96.81
N ASP A 221 -40.85 -1.51 -97.81
CA ASP A 221 -39.66 -2.37 -97.92
C ASP A 221 -38.34 -1.60 -97.87
N VAL A 222 -38.28 -0.41 -98.48
CA VAL A 222 -37.09 0.46 -98.43
C VAL A 222 -36.81 0.95 -97.01
N ARG A 223 -37.84 1.33 -96.24
CA ARG A 223 -37.69 1.75 -94.84
C ARG A 223 -37.30 0.57 -93.95
N LEU A 224 -37.87 -0.61 -94.20
CA LEU A 224 -37.50 -1.84 -93.51
C LEU A 224 -36.02 -2.19 -93.74
N LEU A 225 -35.55 -2.13 -95.00
CA LEU A 225 -34.15 -2.40 -95.35
C LEU A 225 -33.17 -1.43 -94.66
N LEU A 226 -33.49 -0.13 -94.67
CA LEU A 226 -32.65 0.88 -94.01
C LEU A 226 -32.58 0.67 -92.50
N PHE A 227 -33.70 0.34 -91.86
CA PHE A 227 -33.76 0.08 -90.42
C PHE A 227 -32.99 -1.20 -90.04
N LEU A 228 -33.11 -2.27 -90.83
CA LEU A 228 -32.35 -3.51 -90.62
C LEU A 228 -30.83 -3.26 -90.66
N LYS A 229 -30.32 -2.46 -91.60
CA LYS A 229 -28.90 -2.09 -91.62
C LYS A 229 -28.48 -1.25 -90.42
N GLN A 230 -29.36 -0.41 -89.91
CA GLN A 230 -29.09 0.37 -88.71
C GLN A 230 -28.98 -0.52 -87.46
N ILE A 231 -29.83 -1.55 -87.35
CA ILE A 231 -29.78 -2.54 -86.26
C ILE A 231 -28.55 -3.42 -86.35
N GLU A 232 -28.24 -3.96 -87.53
CA GLU A 232 -27.04 -4.81 -87.71
C GLU A 232 -25.77 -4.07 -87.29
N ASN A 233 -25.64 -2.79 -87.64
CA ASN A 233 -24.52 -1.95 -87.21
C ASN A 233 -24.52 -1.68 -85.69
N GLY A 234 -25.68 -1.70 -85.05
CA GLY A 234 -25.83 -1.55 -83.60
C GLY A 234 -25.63 -2.86 -82.82
N MET A 235 -25.89 -4.00 -83.43
CA MET A 235 -25.78 -5.33 -82.79
C MET A 235 -24.35 -5.63 -82.38
N VAL A 236 -23.36 -5.34 -83.24
CA VAL A 236 -21.93 -5.51 -82.92
C VAL A 236 -21.55 -4.77 -81.64
N LYS A 237 -22.00 -3.51 -81.49
CA LYS A 237 -21.71 -2.69 -80.30
C LYS A 237 -22.40 -3.20 -79.03
N ASN A 238 -23.57 -3.83 -79.18
CA ASN A 238 -24.27 -4.43 -78.04
C ASN A 238 -23.61 -5.74 -77.63
N GLU A 239 -23.15 -6.53 -78.59
CA GLU A 239 -22.42 -7.77 -78.35
C GLU A 239 -21.06 -7.50 -77.68
N GLU A 240 -20.31 -6.50 -78.17
CA GLU A 240 -19.10 -5.99 -77.51
C GLU A 240 -19.36 -5.51 -76.07
N PHE A 241 -20.47 -4.79 -75.85
CA PHE A 241 -20.86 -4.35 -74.50
C PHE A 241 -21.17 -5.53 -73.58
N VAL A 242 -21.97 -6.50 -74.03
CA VAL A 242 -22.32 -7.69 -73.24
C VAL A 242 -21.06 -8.51 -72.93
N GLN A 243 -20.18 -8.70 -73.91
CA GLN A 243 -18.92 -9.40 -73.71
C GLN A 243 -18.03 -8.68 -72.68
N SER A 244 -17.96 -7.36 -72.73
CA SER A 244 -17.22 -6.56 -71.73
C SER A 244 -17.76 -6.69 -70.30
N MET A 245 -19.07 -6.96 -70.16
CA MET A 245 -19.70 -7.20 -68.85
C MET A 245 -19.50 -8.63 -68.37
N ILE A 246 -19.48 -9.62 -69.27
CA ILE A 246 -19.21 -11.03 -68.94
C ILE A 246 -17.74 -11.19 -68.52
N ASP A 247 -16.83 -10.53 -69.22
CA ASP A 247 -15.39 -10.54 -68.93
C ASP A 247 -15.04 -9.69 -67.69
N SER A 248 -16.01 -8.96 -67.14
CA SER A 248 -15.83 -8.20 -65.91
C SER A 248 -15.73 -9.14 -64.70
N GLU A 249 -14.50 -9.46 -64.30
CA GLU A 249 -14.23 -10.09 -63.00
C GLU A 249 -14.37 -9.09 -61.82
N GLY A 250 -14.93 -7.90 -62.04
CA GLY A 250 -14.89 -6.80 -61.09
C GLY A 250 -15.38 -7.17 -59.68
N LEU A 251 -16.42 -8.00 -59.59
CA LEU A 251 -16.98 -8.44 -58.30
C LEU A 251 -16.10 -9.49 -57.61
N TYR A 252 -15.51 -10.42 -58.37
CA TYR A 252 -14.57 -11.41 -57.84
C TYR A 252 -13.27 -10.73 -57.36
N GLN A 253 -12.74 -9.79 -58.15
CA GLN A 253 -11.58 -8.99 -57.80
C GLN A 253 -11.88 -8.08 -56.60
N ALA A 254 -13.06 -7.44 -56.53
CA ALA A 254 -13.46 -6.63 -55.37
C ALA A 254 -13.54 -7.46 -54.08
N VAL A 255 -14.11 -8.68 -54.14
CA VAL A 255 -14.15 -9.60 -53.00
C VAL A 255 -12.75 -10.04 -52.56
N LEU A 256 -11.85 -10.33 -53.51
CA LEU A 256 -10.44 -10.63 -53.23
C LEU A 256 -9.74 -9.44 -52.56
N VAL A 257 -9.93 -8.22 -53.07
CA VAL A 257 -9.36 -6.99 -52.51
C VAL A 257 -9.92 -6.68 -51.12
N LEU A 258 -11.21 -6.90 -50.89
CA LEU A 258 -11.84 -6.78 -49.57
C LEU A 258 -11.27 -7.80 -48.58
N LYS A 259 -11.15 -9.07 -48.96
CA LYS A 259 -10.50 -10.10 -48.14
C LYS A 259 -9.04 -9.74 -47.81
N ALA A 260 -8.27 -9.36 -48.82
CA ALA A 260 -6.87 -8.96 -48.64
C ALA A 260 -6.76 -7.73 -47.72
N THR A 261 -7.66 -6.76 -47.86
CA THR A 261 -7.75 -5.59 -46.96
C THR A 261 -8.01 -6.04 -45.53
N ILE A 262 -9.05 -6.84 -45.30
CA ILE A 262 -9.44 -7.32 -43.96
C ILE A 262 -8.27 -8.07 -43.32
N ASP A 263 -7.59 -8.94 -44.07
CA ASP A 263 -6.41 -9.65 -43.58
C ASP A 263 -5.24 -8.72 -43.26
N THR A 264 -5.04 -7.66 -44.04
CA THR A 264 -4.00 -6.66 -43.80
C THR A 264 -4.28 -5.87 -42.53
N GLU A 265 -5.51 -5.38 -42.36
CA GLU A 265 -5.92 -4.67 -41.14
C GLU A 265 -5.86 -5.56 -39.91
N LYS A 266 -6.27 -6.84 -40.04
CA LYS A 266 -6.12 -7.83 -38.97
C LYS A 266 -4.66 -8.02 -38.55
N ARG A 267 -3.72 -8.10 -39.52
CA ARG A 267 -2.28 -8.17 -39.23
C ARG A 267 -1.76 -6.88 -38.59
N HIS A 268 -2.21 -5.71 -39.04
CA HIS A 268 -1.85 -4.43 -38.42
C HIS A 268 -2.32 -4.35 -36.96
N CYS A 269 -3.55 -4.76 -36.68
CA CYS A 269 -4.06 -4.85 -35.31
C CYS A 269 -3.23 -5.82 -34.47
N GLN A 270 -2.95 -7.02 -34.97
CA GLN A 270 -2.12 -8.02 -34.27
C GLN A 270 -0.70 -7.51 -33.99
N TYR A 271 -0.08 -6.83 -34.97
CA TYR A 271 1.25 -6.24 -34.81
C TYR A 271 1.25 -5.07 -33.81
N ALA A 272 0.24 -4.20 -33.87
CA ALA A 272 0.10 -3.08 -32.93
C ALA A 272 -0.08 -3.59 -31.49
N ILE A 273 -0.87 -4.64 -31.29
CA ILE A 273 -1.03 -5.34 -30.01
C ILE A 273 0.33 -5.87 -29.56
N HIS A 274 0.99 -6.73 -30.35
CA HIS A 274 2.29 -7.32 -29.99
C HIS A 274 3.38 -6.28 -29.66
N ARG A 275 3.46 -5.19 -30.44
CA ARG A 275 4.43 -4.11 -30.22
C ARG A 275 4.16 -3.36 -28.92
N LYS A 276 2.90 -3.08 -28.58
CA LYS A 276 2.54 -2.46 -27.30
C LYS A 276 2.77 -3.42 -26.13
N SER A 277 2.45 -4.71 -26.26
CA SER A 277 2.75 -5.73 -25.26
C SER A 277 4.26 -5.80 -24.96
N ARG A 278 5.12 -5.79 -25.99
CA ARG A 278 6.58 -5.76 -25.81
C ARG A 278 7.09 -4.48 -25.14
N ARG A 279 6.51 -3.31 -25.47
CA ARG A 279 6.87 -2.05 -24.79
C ARG A 279 6.52 -2.05 -23.31
N VAL A 280 5.37 -2.62 -22.93
CA VAL A 280 4.94 -2.76 -21.53
C VAL A 280 5.87 -3.68 -20.74
N VAL A 281 6.37 -4.76 -21.36
CA VAL A 281 7.34 -5.68 -20.74
C VAL A 281 8.72 -5.03 -20.57
N LEU A 282 9.15 -4.19 -21.51
CA LEU A 282 10.43 -3.48 -21.43
C LEU A 282 10.38 -2.23 -20.53
N SER A 283 9.19 -1.78 -20.14
CA SER A 283 9.01 -0.63 -19.26
C SER A 283 8.70 -1.05 -17.80
N LYS A 284 9.59 -1.76 -17.10
CA LYS A 284 9.66 -1.75 -15.62
C LYS A 284 11.08 -2.01 -15.10
N PRO A 285 11.48 -1.48 -13.91
CA PRO A 285 10.68 -0.68 -12.96
C PRO A 285 11.11 0.79 -12.83
N SER A 286 10.13 1.57 -12.37
CA SER A 286 10.20 2.95 -11.87
C SER A 286 11.49 3.28 -11.09
N ARG A 287 12.01 4.50 -11.28
CA ARG A 287 13.10 5.16 -10.51
C ARG A 287 12.92 5.14 -8.98
N TYR A 288 11.84 4.58 -8.45
CA TYR A 288 11.62 4.33 -7.03
C TYR A 288 12.67 3.41 -6.39
N HIS A 289 13.16 2.38 -7.09
CA HIS A 289 14.17 1.47 -6.52
C HIS A 289 15.55 2.12 -6.30
N GLU A 290 15.85 3.21 -6.99
CA GLU A 290 17.15 3.91 -6.84
C GLU A 290 17.17 4.84 -5.63
N LYS A 291 16.00 5.35 -5.20
CA LYS A 291 15.86 6.14 -3.97
C LYS A 291 15.87 5.27 -2.72
N GLU A 292 15.27 4.08 -2.75
CA GLU A 292 15.32 3.14 -1.61
C GLU A 292 16.72 2.59 -1.36
N ARG A 293 17.52 2.32 -2.41
CA ARG A 293 18.93 1.93 -2.23
C ARG A 293 19.77 3.05 -1.59
N LYS A 294 19.51 4.32 -1.92
CA LYS A 294 20.18 5.47 -1.30
C LYS A 294 19.69 5.73 0.13
N ALA A 295 18.42 5.52 0.42
CA ALA A 295 17.86 5.67 1.78
C ALA A 295 18.32 4.55 2.73
N SER A 296 18.36 3.30 2.24
CA SER A 296 18.84 2.15 3.03
C SER A 296 20.35 2.23 3.34
N ALA A 297 21.15 2.78 2.41
CA ALA A 297 22.57 3.08 2.65
C ALA A 297 22.81 4.21 3.68
N TYR A 298 21.82 5.09 3.90
CA TYR A 298 21.90 6.17 4.90
C TYR A 298 21.52 5.67 6.30
N VAL A 299 20.51 4.80 6.41
CA VAL A 299 20.08 4.21 7.69
C VAL A 299 21.09 3.19 8.22
N GLY A 300 21.75 2.42 7.35
CA GLY A 300 22.80 1.47 7.76
C GLY A 300 24.07 2.11 8.34
N LYS A 301 24.32 3.41 8.08
CA LYS A 301 25.47 4.15 8.63
C LYS A 301 25.20 4.79 9.99
N GLN A 302 23.94 4.90 10.42
CA GLN A 302 23.59 5.52 11.72
C GLN A 302 23.45 4.50 12.87
N CYS A 303 23.52 3.19 12.60
CA CYS A 303 23.51 2.14 13.64
C CYS A 303 24.89 1.53 13.91
N ALA A 304 25.97 2.09 13.36
CA ALA A 304 27.33 1.57 13.46
C ALA A 304 28.30 2.49 14.23
N HIS A 305 27.79 3.41 15.04
CA HIS A 305 28.57 4.20 16.01
C HIS A 305 27.95 4.06 17.39
#